data_AF-A0A7K4A3K4-F1
#
_entry.id   AF-A0A7K4A3K4-F1
#
_cell.length_a   1.000
_cell.length_b   1.000
_cell.length_c   1.000
_cell.angle_alpha   90.00
_cell.angle_beta   90.00
_cell.angle_gamma   90.00
#
_symmetry.space_group_name_H-M   'P 1'
#
loop_
_entity.id
_entity.type
_entity.pdbx_description
1 polymer ?
#
loop_
_entity_poly.entity_id
_entity_poly.type
_entity_poly.pdbx_seq_one_letter_code
_entity_poly.pdbx_strand_id
1 'polypeptide(L)'
;MVNQTMLVIEPVSPYWAWFESVFWIIMLVIILIVAYFIIKEIRLMRNTRRLAEIDLEKEKLNLMQAEMAQRGTPFFKVAPEKMEEIRKLDEENTALSTDIFAKHSAIDKRIERLENKVTLTKLDRMVEKIKDEEKKIG
;
A
#
# COMPACT_ATOMS: atom_id res chain seq x y z
N MET A 1 4.11 -92.91 14.15
CA MET A 1 3.97 -92.03 12.97
C MET A 1 4.10 -90.60 13.45
N VAL A 2 5.28 -90.01 13.35
CA VAL A 2 5.53 -88.62 13.73
C VAL A 2 6.21 -87.99 12.53
N ASN A 3 5.45 -87.23 11.75
CA ASN A 3 6.03 -86.30 10.78
C ASN A 3 5.96 -84.92 11.42
N GLN A 4 6.95 -84.61 12.26
CA GLN A 4 7.23 -83.24 12.65
C GLN A 4 8.01 -82.63 11.49
N THR A 5 7.32 -81.82 10.69
CA THR A 5 7.97 -80.89 9.78
C THR A 5 8.74 -79.88 10.61
N MET A 6 10.04 -80.12 10.78
CA MET A 6 10.96 -79.10 11.28
C MET A 6 10.93 -77.94 10.27
N LEU A 7 10.27 -76.85 10.65
CA LEU A 7 10.49 -75.56 10.03
C LEU A 7 11.95 -75.19 10.31
N VAL A 8 12.80 -75.42 9.32
CA VAL A 8 14.17 -74.92 9.31
C VAL A 8 14.04 -73.40 9.20
N ILE A 9 14.02 -72.74 10.36
CA ILE A 9 14.23 -71.30 10.43
C ILE A 9 15.72 -71.12 10.19
N GLU A 10 16.08 -70.78 8.96
CA GLU A 10 17.45 -70.43 8.63
C GLU A 10 17.94 -69.37 9.62
N PRO A 11 19.11 -69.55 10.25
CA PRO A 11 19.61 -68.59 11.20
C PRO A 11 19.89 -67.30 10.43
N VAL A 12 19.05 -66.30 10.63
CA VAL A 12 19.28 -64.94 10.14
C VAL A 12 20.71 -64.60 10.52
N SER A 13 21.57 -64.36 9.53
CA SER A 13 23.00 -64.23 9.78
C SER A 13 23.23 -63.21 10.90
N PRO A 14 24.16 -63.42 11.84
CA PRO A 14 24.38 -62.51 12.98
C PRO A 14 24.54 -61.04 12.57
N TYR A 15 25.04 -60.81 11.35
CA TYR A 15 25.16 -59.49 10.72
C TYR A 15 23.82 -58.81 10.43
N TRP A 16 22.77 -59.58 10.14
CA TRP A 16 21.43 -59.07 9.80
C TRP A 16 20.68 -58.55 11.04
N ALA A 17 20.75 -59.27 12.17
CA ALA A 17 20.12 -58.83 13.42
C ALA A 17 20.81 -57.58 14.00
N TRP A 18 22.14 -57.50 13.87
CA TRP A 18 22.89 -56.28 14.19
C TRP A 18 22.53 -55.13 13.26
N PHE A 19 22.39 -55.40 11.95
CA PHE A 19 21.97 -54.39 10.97
C PHE A 19 20.57 -53.84 11.26
N GLU A 20 19.58 -54.67 11.59
CA GLU A 20 18.21 -54.23 11.89
C GLU A 20 18.15 -53.28 13.10
N SER A 21 18.95 -53.55 14.13
CA SER A 21 19.05 -52.67 15.31
C SER A 21 19.68 -51.32 14.98
N VAL A 22 20.75 -51.31 14.18
CA VAL A 22 21.45 -50.08 13.76
C VAL A 22 20.68 -49.32 12.69
N PHE A 23 19.86 -50.01 11.88
CA PHE A 23 19.06 -49.44 10.80
C PHE A 23 18.12 -48.35 11.30
N TRP A 24 17.41 -48.59 12.41
CA TRP A 24 16.52 -47.59 13.01
C TRP A 24 17.26 -46.35 13.52
N ILE A 25 18.47 -46.52 14.09
CA ILE A 25 19.33 -45.41 14.48
C ILE A 25 19.77 -44.61 13.26
N ILE A 26 20.22 -45.28 12.19
CA ILE A 26 20.63 -44.62 10.94
C ILE A 26 19.46 -43.86 10.33
N MET A 27 18.25 -44.45 10.32
CA MET A 27 17.04 -43.81 9.82
C MET A 27 16.72 -42.53 10.61
N LEU A 28 16.81 -42.56 11.94
CA LEU A 28 16.59 -41.39 12.79
C LEU A 28 17.60 -40.29 12.49
N VAL A 29 18.89 -40.64 12.33
CA VAL A 29 19.94 -39.67 11.96
C VAL A 29 19.65 -39.05 10.59
N ILE A 30 19.22 -39.83 9.60
CA ILE A 30 18.84 -39.32 8.28
C ILE A 30 17.67 -38.34 8.39
N ILE A 31 16.62 -38.68 9.15
CA ILE A 31 15.47 -37.78 9.36
C ILE A 31 15.92 -36.48 10.03
N LEU A 32 16.83 -36.55 11.00
CA LEU A 32 17.35 -35.38 11.70
C LEU A 32 18.21 -34.50 10.78
N ILE A 33 19.00 -35.10 9.88
CA ILE A 33 19.72 -34.40 8.82
C ILE A 33 18.72 -33.69 7.90
N VAL A 34 17.68 -34.37 7.43
CA VAL A 34 16.65 -33.78 6.56
C VAL A 34 15.94 -32.62 7.27
N ALA A 35 15.53 -32.79 8.52
CA ALA A 35 14.90 -31.74 9.32
C ALA A 35 15.83 -30.53 9.51
N TYR A 36 17.12 -30.78 9.79
CA TYR A 36 18.14 -29.74 9.87
C TYR A 36 18.28 -28.98 8.54
N PHE A 37 18.29 -29.69 7.42
CA PHE A 37 18.35 -29.09 6.08
C PHE A 37 17.12 -28.23 5.80
N ILE A 38 15.90 -28.68 6.15
CA ILE A 38 14.67 -27.87 6.00
C ILE A 38 14.78 -26.56 6.79
N ILE A 39 15.20 -26.62 8.06
CA ILE A 39 15.36 -25.41 8.89
C ILE A 39 16.44 -24.49 8.33
N LYS A 40 17.56 -25.06 7.87
CA LYS A 40 18.66 -24.32 7.24
C LYS A 40 18.20 -23.64 5.95
N GLU A 41 17.45 -24.33 5.11
CA GLU A 41 16.95 -23.83 3.82
C GLU A 41 15.88 -22.74 4.02
N ILE A 42 14.97 -22.92 4.97
CA ILE A 42 13.97 -21.88 5.34
C ILE A 42 14.66 -20.65 5.91
N ARG A 43 15.68 -20.83 6.78
CA ARG A 43 16.49 -19.72 7.31
C ARG A 43 17.26 -19.01 6.20
N LEU A 44 17.81 -19.76 5.25
CA LEU A 44 18.50 -19.23 4.08
C LEU A 44 17.53 -18.41 3.23
N MET A 45 16.38 -18.97 2.83
CA MET A 45 15.35 -18.27 2.05
C MET A 45 14.83 -17.01 2.75
N ARG A 46 14.68 -17.00 4.08
CA ARG A 46 14.24 -15.79 4.80
C ARG A 46 15.28 -14.67 4.74
N ASN A 47 16.56 -15.00 4.70
CA ASN A 47 17.64 -14.03 4.51
C ASN A 47 17.83 -13.68 3.03
N THR A 48 17.66 -14.65 2.12
CA THR A 48 17.73 -14.48 0.67
C THR A 48 16.57 -13.68 0.13
N ARG A 49 15.37 -13.67 0.73
CA ARG A 49 14.30 -12.73 0.30
C ARG A 49 14.69 -11.28 0.55
N ARG A 50 15.24 -10.98 1.73
CA ARG A 50 15.80 -9.64 1.99
C ARG A 50 17.01 -9.36 1.12
N LEU A 51 17.91 -10.33 0.93
CA LEU A 51 19.05 -10.14 0.05
C LEU A 51 18.64 -9.99 -1.41
N ALA A 52 17.62 -10.70 -1.89
CA ALA A 52 17.13 -10.65 -3.27
C ALA A 52 16.28 -9.39 -3.51
N GLU A 53 15.56 -8.90 -2.50
CA GLU A 53 14.94 -7.57 -2.55
C GLU A 53 16.02 -6.49 -2.56
N ILE A 54 17.04 -6.59 -1.70
CA ILE A 54 18.18 -5.67 -1.67
C ILE A 54 19.02 -5.79 -2.95
N ASP A 55 19.18 -6.99 -3.53
CA ASP A 55 19.89 -7.20 -4.79
C ASP A 55 19.06 -6.71 -5.96
N LEU A 56 17.73 -6.89 -5.95
CA LEU A 56 16.84 -6.26 -6.93
C LEU A 56 16.88 -4.74 -6.82
N GLU A 57 16.96 -4.18 -5.61
CA GLU A 57 17.12 -2.74 -5.40
C GLU A 57 18.50 -2.26 -5.82
N LYS A 58 19.57 -3.00 -5.52
CA LYS A 58 20.93 -2.69 -5.97
C LYS A 58 21.09 -2.85 -7.47
N GLU A 59 20.51 -3.87 -8.07
CA GLU A 59 20.53 -4.12 -9.51
C GLU A 59 19.70 -3.07 -10.24
N LYS A 60 18.55 -2.65 -9.69
CA LYS A 60 17.82 -1.45 -10.18
C LYS A 60 18.63 -0.18 -10.02
N LEU A 61 19.30 0.03 -8.88
CA LEU A 61 20.16 1.18 -8.67
C LEU A 61 21.37 1.17 -9.60
N ASN A 62 21.92 0.00 -9.89
CA ASN A 62 23.08 -0.17 -10.76
C ASN A 62 22.67 -0.07 -12.24
N LEU A 63 21.48 -0.56 -12.62
CA LEU A 63 20.85 -0.28 -13.91
C LEU A 63 20.53 1.20 -14.06
N MET A 64 19.99 1.86 -13.03
CA MET A 64 19.76 3.30 -13.01
C MET A 64 21.09 4.07 -13.06
N GLN A 65 22.13 3.61 -12.38
CA GLN A 65 23.45 4.24 -12.36
C GLN A 65 24.20 4.01 -13.69
N ALA A 66 24.06 2.84 -14.30
CA ALA A 66 24.56 2.56 -15.64
C ALA A 66 23.78 3.32 -16.71
N GLU A 67 22.47 3.48 -16.55
CA GLU A 67 21.63 4.34 -17.38
C GLU A 67 21.98 5.83 -17.17
N MET A 68 22.30 6.27 -15.94
CA MET A 68 22.84 7.60 -15.63
C MET A 68 24.26 7.81 -16.16
N ALA A 69 25.10 6.77 -16.20
CA ALA A 69 26.46 6.86 -16.72
C ALA A 69 26.47 6.87 -18.26
N GLN A 70 25.53 6.17 -18.91
CA GLN A 70 25.33 6.26 -20.36
C GLN A 70 24.56 7.53 -20.78
N ARG A 71 23.65 8.04 -19.94
CA ARG A 71 22.96 9.32 -20.15
C ARG A 71 23.57 10.38 -19.24
N GLY A 72 24.64 11.02 -19.71
CA GLY A 72 25.29 12.15 -19.05
C GLY A 72 24.44 13.42 -18.84
N THR A 73 23.12 13.34 -18.69
CA THR A 73 22.24 14.44 -18.30
C THR A 73 21.04 13.92 -17.51
N PRO A 74 20.66 14.60 -16.41
CA PRO A 74 19.90 14.03 -15.31
C PRO A 74 18.44 13.79 -15.66
N PHE A 75 17.85 12.83 -14.95
CA PHE A 75 16.42 12.52 -14.87
C PHE A 75 15.58 13.70 -14.34
N PHE A 76 15.57 14.81 -15.08
CA PHE A 76 14.40 15.65 -15.18
C PHE A 76 13.34 14.83 -15.93
N LYS A 77 12.32 14.33 -15.22
CA LYS A 77 11.10 13.81 -15.88
C LYS A 77 10.30 14.92 -16.58
N VAL A 78 10.79 16.16 -16.60
CA VAL A 78 10.21 17.32 -17.28
C VAL A 78 11.37 18.20 -17.75
N ALA A 79 11.53 18.43 -19.06
CA ALA A 79 12.59 19.30 -19.59
C ALA A 79 12.67 20.63 -18.78
N PRO A 80 13.87 21.20 -18.53
CA PRO A 80 14.01 22.40 -17.69
C PRO A 80 13.15 23.58 -18.15
N GLU A 81 12.91 23.70 -19.45
CA GLU A 81 11.96 24.67 -20.04
C GLU A 81 10.51 24.43 -19.58
N LYS A 82 10.10 23.17 -19.48
CA LYS A 82 8.77 22.76 -19.02
C LYS A 82 8.60 22.89 -17.50
N MET A 83 9.69 22.85 -16.73
CA MET A 83 9.64 23.12 -15.29
C MET A 83 9.35 24.60 -15.01
N GLU A 84 9.92 25.51 -15.80
CA GLU A 84 9.63 26.94 -15.67
C GLU A 84 8.20 27.28 -16.10
N GLU A 85 7.70 26.64 -17.16
CA GLU A 85 6.30 26.76 -17.60
C GLU A 85 5.32 26.25 -16.53
N ILE A 86 5.59 25.10 -15.91
CA ILE A 86 4.78 24.58 -14.80
C ILE A 86 4.80 25.53 -13.61
N ARG A 87 5.96 26.09 -13.25
CA ARG A 87 6.05 27.05 -12.14
C ARG A 87 5.23 28.32 -12.41
N LYS A 88 5.25 28.84 -13.64
CA LYS A 88 4.41 29.97 -14.04
C LYS A 88 2.92 29.63 -13.98
N LEU A 89 2.53 28.45 -14.45
CA LEU A 89 1.13 27.99 -14.36
C LEU A 89 0.66 27.80 -12.92
N ASP A 90 1.52 27.35 -12.01
CA ASP A 90 1.20 27.25 -10.57
C ASP A 90 1.06 28.63 -9.91
N GLU A 91 1.96 29.57 -10.25
CA GLU A 91 1.86 30.97 -9.80
C GLU A 91 0.57 31.64 -10.34
N GLU A 92 0.20 31.40 -11.59
CA GLU A 92 -1.06 31.89 -12.17
C GLU A 92 -2.29 31.24 -11.52
N ASN A 93 -2.26 29.93 -11.26
CA ASN A 93 -3.36 29.22 -10.60
C ASN A 93 -3.58 29.69 -9.16
N THR A 94 -2.50 29.96 -8.41
CA THR A 94 -2.60 30.49 -7.04
C THR A 94 -3.14 31.92 -7.02
N ALA A 95 -2.70 32.77 -7.95
CA ALA A 95 -3.27 34.11 -8.14
C ALA A 95 -4.76 34.06 -8.53
N LEU A 96 -5.11 33.21 -9.50
CA LEU A 96 -6.50 33.03 -9.96
C LEU A 96 -7.41 32.50 -8.84
N SER A 97 -6.93 31.54 -8.04
CA SER A 97 -7.67 31.00 -6.90
C SER A 97 -7.96 32.09 -5.85
N THR A 98 -7.01 32.99 -5.64
CA THR A 98 -7.17 34.12 -4.72
C THR A 98 -8.19 35.13 -5.25
N ASP A 99 -8.17 35.46 -6.55
CA ASP A 99 -9.17 36.34 -7.18
C ASP A 99 -10.58 35.72 -7.17
N ILE A 100 -10.67 34.42 -7.47
CA ILE A 100 -11.94 33.66 -7.40
C ILE A 100 -12.50 33.75 -5.99
N PHE A 101 -11.70 33.51 -4.96
CA PHE A 101 -12.14 33.61 -3.57
C PHE A 101 -12.63 35.02 -3.22
N ALA A 102 -11.91 36.06 -3.63
CA ALA A 102 -12.31 37.45 -3.40
C ALA A 102 -13.65 37.78 -4.09
N LYS A 103 -13.86 37.30 -5.32
CA LYS A 103 -15.11 37.46 -6.06
C LYS A 103 -16.27 36.73 -5.41
N HIS A 104 -16.08 35.49 -4.96
CA HIS A 104 -17.09 34.75 -4.21
C HIS A 104 -17.50 35.49 -2.92
N SER A 105 -16.53 35.94 -2.13
CA SER A 105 -16.83 36.72 -0.91
C SER A 105 -17.60 38.02 -1.21
N ALA A 106 -17.29 38.70 -2.31
CA ALA A 106 -18.02 39.89 -2.74
C ALA A 106 -19.46 39.58 -3.19
N ILE A 107 -19.68 38.43 -3.84
CA ILE A 107 -21.00 37.94 -4.25
C ILE A 107 -21.82 37.56 -3.01
N ASP A 108 -21.25 36.81 -2.07
CA ASP A 108 -21.95 36.39 -0.85
C ASP A 108 -22.44 37.60 -0.05
N LYS A 109 -21.60 38.62 0.13
CA LYS A 109 -21.99 39.90 0.76
C LYS A 109 -23.07 40.66 0.00
N ARG A 110 -23.19 40.48 -1.32
CA ARG A 110 -24.28 41.07 -2.11
C ARG A 110 -25.58 40.28 -1.93
N ILE A 111 -25.50 38.96 -1.91
CA ILE A 111 -26.64 38.07 -1.66
C ILE A 111 -27.22 38.36 -0.28
N GLU A 112 -26.40 38.39 0.77
CA GLU A 112 -26.83 38.69 2.14
C GLU A 112 -27.54 40.06 2.23
N ARG A 113 -27.01 41.09 1.56
CA ARG A 113 -27.66 42.41 1.51
C ARG A 113 -29.00 42.39 0.77
N LEU A 114 -29.12 41.58 -0.28
CA LEU A 114 -30.39 41.44 -1.01
C LEU A 114 -31.42 40.67 -0.19
N GLU A 115 -31.01 39.60 0.49
CA GLU A 115 -31.86 38.84 1.41
C GLU A 115 -32.41 39.75 2.52
N ASN A 116 -31.54 40.54 3.15
CA ASN A 116 -31.94 41.51 4.18
C ASN A 116 -32.92 42.58 3.66
N LYS A 117 -32.77 43.04 2.41
CA LYS A 117 -33.74 43.99 1.81
C LYS A 117 -35.09 43.34 1.54
N VAL A 118 -35.10 42.09 1.08
CA VAL A 118 -36.33 41.35 0.81
C VAL A 118 -37.08 41.04 2.10
N THR A 119 -36.38 40.67 3.18
CA THR A 119 -37.01 40.44 4.49
C THR A 119 -37.62 41.72 5.06
N LEU A 120 -36.92 42.85 4.98
CA LEU A 120 -37.47 44.16 5.36
C LEU A 120 -38.72 44.53 4.54
N THR A 121 -38.68 44.35 3.22
CA THR A 121 -39.84 44.64 2.35
C THR A 121 -41.05 43.76 2.70
N LYS A 122 -40.82 42.49 3.07
CA LYS A 122 -41.88 41.59 3.52
C LYS A 122 -42.46 42.04 4.87
N LEU A 123 -41.63 42.50 5.79
CA LEU A 123 -42.05 43.05 7.08
C LEU A 123 -42.89 44.32 6.89
N ASP A 124 -42.45 45.25 6.04
CA ASP A 124 -43.21 46.49 5.75
C ASP A 124 -44.62 46.18 5.22
N ARG A 125 -44.74 45.22 4.29
CA ARG A 125 -46.04 44.78 3.78
C ARG A 125 -46.92 44.13 4.85
N MET A 126 -46.33 43.44 5.83
CA MET A 126 -47.09 42.87 6.94
C MET A 126 -47.58 43.97 7.90
N VAL A 127 -46.75 44.97 8.19
CA VAL A 127 -47.13 46.13 9.01
C VAL A 127 -48.24 46.93 8.35
N GLU A 128 -48.16 47.16 7.04
CA GLU A 128 -49.21 47.88 6.29
C GLU A 128 -50.55 47.15 6.34
N LYS A 129 -50.54 45.82 6.17
CA LYS A 129 -51.76 45.00 6.34
C LYS A 129 -52.36 45.09 7.74
N ILE A 130 -51.52 45.04 8.78
CA ILE A 130 -51.99 45.18 10.18
C ILE A 130 -52.63 46.56 10.38
N LYS A 131 -52.01 47.62 9.88
CA LYS A 131 -52.56 48.99 9.98
C LYS A 131 -53.89 49.15 9.24
N ASP A 132 -54.03 48.54 8.07
CA ASP A 132 -55.28 48.53 7.31
C ASP A 132 -56.39 47.72 8.01
N GLU A 133 -56.03 46.63 8.70
CA GLU A 133 -56.95 45.86 9.54
C GLU A 133 -57.37 46.65 10.79
N GLU A 134 -56.44 47.33 11.47
CA GLU A 134 -56.74 48.20 12.62
C GLU A 134 -57.71 49.34 12.24
N LYS A 135 -57.52 49.97 11.07
CA LYS A 135 -58.39 51.04 10.57
C LYS A 135 -59.79 50.56 10.17
N LYS A 136 -59.99 49.25 9.97
CA LYS A 136 -61.31 48.66 9.71
C LYS A 136 -62.05 48.25 10.98
N ILE A 137 -61.32 48.06 12.08
CA ILE A 137 -61.85 47.63 13.37
C ILE A 137 -62.15 48.84 14.28
N GLY A 138 -61.37 49.93 14.17
CA GLY A 138 -61.65 51.23 14.79
C GLY A 138 -62.48 52.16 13.93
#